data_AF-A0A9P0KVR9-F1
#
_entry.id   AF-A0A9P0KVR9-F1
#
_cell.length_a   1.000
_cell.length_b   1.000
_cell.length_c   1.000
_cell.angle_alpha   90.00
_cell.angle_beta   90.00
_cell.angle_gamma   90.00
#
_symmetry.space_group_name_H-M   'P 1'
#
loop_
_entity.id
_entity.type
_entity.pdbx_description
1 polymer ?
#
loop_
_entity_poly.entity_id
_entity_poly.type
_entity_poly.pdbx_seq_one_letter_code
_entity_poly.pdbx_strand_id
1 'polypeptide(L)'
;MQEILTRNAGAQMKHVGLLSYQWLHNGKRNRYIWYLIYTSIWAFTIYMIYFICTTFMENPTYTTLESFHYPVRELAMPGISVCNLNKISKKRAEAYAEKLAISTGINKSDIMNNVTLLGHLYDFSLPADLGTLEHFQVFLETYPDNIQGGSFDTQKVLKELTTPCHETLTDCVLHGAFWNCSDLFVTELTMEGFCCVFNYIAQRKTAEFPRILKENDNNAVKIGNGGLNFKILFNVTDMTYTTMSTLGSKILISLSTDYPDKASGGLSEEIVNIGVESFIRYDAVTTTTTPEVKNYPIEKRKCIFRDEVQTIFGNYSFSDCIMDCKIKSVIALCQCVPFNYFSVFPRSELYDQCTLTDLVCLNSHIRLKMSILV
;
A
#
# COMPACT_ATOMS: atom_id res chain seq x y z
N MET A 1 19.33 67.54 39.59
CA MET A 1 18.39 66.64 38.89
C MET A 1 19.05 65.32 38.44
N GLN A 2 20.31 65.32 37.98
CA GLN A 2 21.08 64.10 37.67
C GLN A 2 21.41 63.20 38.89
N GLU A 3 21.60 63.75 40.10
CA GLU A 3 21.90 62.97 41.32
C GLU A 3 20.70 62.22 41.92
N ILE A 4 19.47 62.63 41.59
CA ILE A 4 18.26 61.99 42.13
C ILE A 4 17.88 60.76 41.27
N LEU A 5 18.14 60.82 39.96
CA LEU A 5 17.92 59.69 39.06
C LEU A 5 18.91 58.54 39.30
N THR A 6 20.17 58.83 39.69
CA THR A 6 21.16 57.80 40.02
C THR A 6 20.88 57.10 41.34
N ARG A 7 20.28 57.79 42.32
CA ARG A 7 19.96 57.22 43.65
C ARG A 7 18.78 56.24 43.59
N ASN A 8 17.79 56.49 42.74
CA ASN A 8 16.64 55.60 42.55
C ASN A 8 16.99 54.33 41.76
N ALA A 9 17.89 54.41 40.77
CA ALA A 9 18.36 53.24 40.02
C ALA A 9 19.14 52.25 40.92
N GLY A 10 19.97 52.76 41.84
CA GLY A 10 20.75 51.93 42.76
C GLY A 10 19.91 51.21 43.83
N ALA A 11 18.74 51.74 44.20
CA ALA A 11 17.84 51.13 45.18
C ALA A 11 16.96 50.02 44.56
N GLN A 12 16.50 50.20 43.32
CA GLN A 12 15.70 49.19 42.62
C GLN A 12 16.52 47.98 42.15
N MET A 13 17.83 48.15 41.89
CA MET A 13 18.69 47.07 41.40
C MET A 13 19.10 46.03 42.46
N LYS A 14 18.93 46.31 43.76
CA LYS A 14 19.24 45.35 44.84
C LYS A 14 18.29 44.15 44.91
N HIS A 15 17.10 44.26 44.30
CA HIS A 15 16.09 43.21 44.27
C HIS A 15 16.06 42.42 42.96
N VAL A 16 16.94 42.75 42.01
CA VAL A 16 17.09 42.01 40.75
C VAL A 16 18.06 40.87 41.01
N GLY A 17 17.70 39.62 40.68
CA GLY A 17 18.49 38.40 40.92
C GLY A 17 19.87 38.33 40.22
N LEU A 18 20.34 39.42 39.63
CA LEU A 18 21.66 39.57 39.05
C LEU A 18 22.64 40.02 40.14
N LEU A 19 23.13 39.05 40.92
CA LEU A 19 24.03 39.22 42.08
C LEU A 19 25.28 40.08 41.79
N SER A 20 25.72 40.17 40.55
CA SER A 20 26.91 40.90 40.12
C SER A 20 26.67 42.42 39.95
N TYR A 21 25.43 42.91 39.92
CA TYR A 21 25.14 44.34 39.62
C TYR A 21 25.56 45.26 40.78
N GLN A 22 25.69 44.71 41.98
CA GLN A 22 26.20 45.40 43.17
C GLN A 22 27.65 45.88 43.01
N TRP A 23 28.44 45.24 42.14
CA TRP A 23 29.85 45.58 41.91
C TRP A 23 30.08 46.68 40.86
N LEU A 24 29.01 47.13 40.18
CA LEU A 24 29.06 48.24 39.23
C LEU A 24 29.32 49.59 39.92
N HIS A 25 29.35 49.67 41.25
CA HIS A 25 29.54 50.92 41.98
C HIS A 25 30.99 51.20 42.43
N ASN A 26 31.88 50.21 42.46
CA ASN A 26 33.24 50.35 43.04
C ASN A 26 34.32 50.74 42.01
N GLY A 27 34.60 52.04 41.86
CA GLY A 27 35.77 52.57 41.12
C GLY A 27 35.66 52.53 39.59
N LYS A 28 36.08 53.61 38.90
CA LYS A 28 35.89 53.80 37.44
C LYS A 28 36.42 52.64 36.58
N ARG A 29 37.54 52.02 36.94
CA ARG A 29 38.16 50.90 36.20
C ARG A 29 37.36 49.60 36.29
N ASN A 30 36.82 49.27 37.46
CA ASN A 30 36.03 48.04 37.63
C ASN A 30 34.67 48.14 36.93
N ARG A 31 34.09 49.35 36.82
CA ARG A 31 32.83 49.55 36.07
C ARG A 31 32.95 49.15 34.61
N TYR A 32 34.07 49.48 33.97
CA TYR A 32 34.32 49.13 32.58
C TYR A 32 34.49 47.62 32.38
N ILE A 33 35.22 46.95 33.27
CA ILE A 33 35.41 45.48 33.24
C ILE A 33 34.07 44.76 33.40
N TRP A 34 33.27 45.16 34.40
CA TRP A 34 31.95 44.57 34.62
C TRP A 34 30.99 44.83 33.46
N TYR A 35 31.00 46.04 32.87
CA TYR A 35 30.21 46.34 31.67
C TYR A 35 30.55 45.41 30.51
N LEU A 36 31.84 45.19 30.22
CA LEU A 36 32.27 44.25 29.16
C LEU A 36 31.80 42.82 29.43
N ILE A 37 31.94 42.34 30.66
CA ILE A 37 31.47 41.00 31.06
C ILE A 37 29.96 40.87 30.84
N TYR A 38 29.16 41.86 31.25
CA TYR A 38 27.71 41.82 31.01
C TYR A 38 27.36 41.85 29.53
N THR A 39 27.99 42.70 28.73
CA THR A 39 27.73 42.73 27.29
C THR A 39 28.07 41.40 26.63
N SER A 40 29.12 40.72 27.08
CA SER A 40 29.50 39.39 26.59
C SER A 40 28.49 38.32 26.99
N ILE A 41 28.01 38.33 28.25
CA ILE A 41 26.96 37.40 28.72
C ILE A 41 25.65 37.64 27.97
N TRP A 42 25.25 38.89 27.75
CA TRP A 42 24.05 39.23 26.96
C TRP A 42 24.19 38.78 25.50
N ALA A 43 25.34 39.02 24.88
CA ALA A 43 25.59 38.54 23.51
C ALA A 43 25.55 37.01 23.44
N PHE A 44 26.17 36.31 24.39
CA PHE A 44 26.17 34.85 24.45
C PHE A 44 24.77 34.28 24.71
N THR A 45 24.00 34.87 25.62
CA THR A 45 22.63 34.42 25.90
C THR A 45 21.70 34.65 24.71
N ILE A 46 21.78 35.80 24.03
CA ILE A 46 21.05 36.04 22.78
C ILE A 46 21.45 35.03 21.71
N TYR A 47 22.75 34.76 21.57
CA TYR A 47 23.25 33.74 20.64
C TYR A 47 22.72 32.35 20.97
N MET A 48 22.75 31.93 22.24
CA MET A 48 22.25 30.63 22.67
C MET A 48 20.74 30.49 22.48
N ILE A 49 19.96 31.55 22.78
CA ILE A 49 18.51 31.56 22.52
C ILE A 49 18.25 31.44 21.02
N TYR A 50 18.94 32.24 20.20
CA TYR A 50 18.83 32.17 18.75
C TYR A 50 19.15 30.76 18.25
N PHE A 51 20.28 30.19 18.67
CA PHE A 51 20.73 28.85 18.30
C PHE A 51 19.71 27.77 18.66
N ILE A 52 19.23 27.74 19.91
CA ILE A 52 18.23 26.76 20.38
C ILE A 52 16.92 26.92 19.60
N CYS A 53 16.44 28.15 19.43
CA CYS A 53 15.22 28.41 18.67
C CYS A 53 15.36 27.98 17.21
N THR A 54 16.50 28.25 16.55
CA THR A 54 16.71 27.81 15.18
C THR A 54 16.75 26.30 15.07
N THR A 55 17.50 25.61 15.94
CA THR A 55 17.59 24.14 15.92
C THR A 55 16.25 23.47 16.20
N PHE A 56 15.47 24.00 17.14
CA PHE A 56 14.12 23.50 17.43
C PHE A 56 13.15 23.73 16.26
N MET A 57 13.21 24.90 15.61
CA MET A 57 12.35 25.23 14.48
C MET A 57 12.73 24.49 13.18
N GLU A 58 13.95 23.98 13.10
CA GLU A 58 14.43 23.12 12.02
C GLU A 58 13.99 21.66 12.21
N ASN A 59 13.97 21.16 13.46
CA ASN A 59 13.61 19.77 13.77
C ASN A 59 12.61 19.69 14.94
N PRO A 60 11.31 19.97 14.71
CA PRO A 60 10.32 20.08 15.77
C PRO A 60 9.80 18.74 16.32
N THR A 61 10.14 17.62 15.69
CA THR A 61 9.60 16.30 16.02
C THR A 61 10.68 15.33 16.48
N TYR A 62 10.36 14.49 17.46
CA TYR A 62 11.18 13.36 17.90
C TYR A 62 10.29 12.14 18.14
N THR A 63 10.83 10.94 17.93
CA THR A 63 10.10 9.68 18.11
C THR A 63 10.56 9.01 19.40
N THR A 64 9.62 8.61 20.25
CA THR A 64 9.89 7.83 21.46
C THR A 64 9.10 6.54 21.47
N LEU A 65 9.64 5.53 22.16
CA LEU A 65 8.89 4.33 22.46
C LEU A 65 7.84 4.63 23.54
N GLU A 66 6.57 4.40 23.22
CA GLU A 66 5.47 4.55 24.18
C GLU A 66 5.37 3.31 25.09
N SER A 67 5.33 2.10 24.52
CA SER A 67 5.20 0.85 25.30
C SER A 67 5.57 -0.38 24.47
N PHE A 68 6.17 -1.39 25.12
CA PHE A 68 6.32 -2.74 24.58
C PHE A 68 5.13 -3.66 24.93
N HIS A 69 4.20 -3.20 25.77
CA HIS A 69 3.10 -4.00 26.34
C HIS A 69 1.72 -3.58 25.82
N TYR A 70 1.66 -2.99 24.63
CA TYR A 70 0.38 -2.69 24.01
C TYR A 70 -0.42 -3.98 23.77
N PRO A 71 -1.70 -4.06 24.16
CA PRO A 71 -2.48 -5.28 24.05
C PRO A 71 -2.66 -5.67 22.58
N VAL A 72 -2.10 -6.82 22.20
CA VAL A 72 -2.17 -7.34 20.82
C VAL A 72 -3.60 -7.45 20.30
N ARG A 73 -4.57 -7.71 21.19
CA ARG A 73 -6.00 -7.83 20.85
C ARG A 73 -6.65 -6.54 20.35
N GLU A 74 -6.04 -5.39 20.59
CA GLU A 74 -6.53 -4.12 20.06
C GLU A 74 -6.06 -3.83 18.63
N LEU A 75 -5.08 -4.60 18.15
CA LEU A 75 -4.56 -4.45 16.79
C LEU A 75 -5.46 -5.18 15.78
N ALA A 76 -5.64 -4.56 14.62
CA ALA A 76 -6.23 -5.22 13.48
C ALA A 76 -5.33 -6.36 13.01
N MET A 77 -5.91 -7.49 12.62
CA MET A 77 -5.21 -8.48 11.82
C MET A 77 -4.80 -7.85 10.48
N PRO A 78 -3.72 -8.35 9.85
CA PRO A 78 -3.37 -7.93 8.51
C PRO A 78 -4.43 -8.39 7.49
N GLY A 79 -4.42 -7.77 6.32
CA GLY A 79 -5.04 -8.31 5.12
C GLY A 79 -4.18 -9.43 4.57
N ILE A 80 -4.77 -10.61 4.34
CA ILE A 80 -4.07 -11.80 3.85
C ILE A 80 -4.66 -12.17 2.50
N SER A 81 -3.84 -12.16 1.44
CA SER A 81 -4.27 -12.60 0.11
C SER A 81 -3.57 -13.89 -0.27
N VAL A 82 -4.35 -14.90 -0.65
CA VAL A 82 -3.86 -16.18 -1.19
C VAL A 82 -3.98 -16.14 -2.71
N CYS A 83 -2.85 -16.05 -3.38
CA CYS A 83 -2.76 -15.96 -4.84
C CYS A 83 -2.19 -17.25 -5.41
N ASN A 84 -2.97 -17.95 -6.22
CA ASN A 84 -2.46 -19.13 -6.92
C ASN A 84 -1.36 -18.70 -7.93
N LEU A 85 -0.26 -19.45 -8.00
CA LEU A 85 0.78 -19.22 -9.02
C LEU A 85 0.27 -19.57 -10.43
N ASN A 86 -0.69 -20.50 -10.53
CA ASN A 86 -1.42 -20.74 -11.76
C ASN A 86 -2.53 -19.69 -11.92
N LYS A 87 -2.40 -18.81 -12.92
CA LYS A 87 -3.34 -17.73 -13.18
C LYS A 87 -4.53 -18.16 -14.05
N ILE A 88 -4.33 -19.19 -14.88
CA ILE A 88 -5.34 -19.71 -15.81
C ILE A 88 -5.57 -21.19 -15.53
N SER A 89 -6.79 -21.54 -15.13
CA SER A 89 -7.24 -22.93 -14.98
C SER A 89 -7.47 -23.56 -16.36
N LYS A 90 -6.95 -24.77 -16.56
CA LYS A 90 -7.08 -25.51 -17.82
C LYS A 90 -8.53 -25.83 -18.15
N LYS A 91 -9.28 -26.36 -17.18
CA LYS A 91 -10.70 -26.69 -17.31
C LYS A 91 -11.53 -25.45 -17.66
N ARG A 92 -11.22 -24.30 -17.05
CA ARG A 92 -11.90 -23.04 -17.33
C ARG A 92 -11.55 -22.48 -18.70
N ALA A 93 -10.26 -22.51 -19.07
CA ALA A 93 -9.81 -22.14 -20.41
C ALA A 93 -10.45 -23.03 -21.49
N GLU A 94 -10.57 -24.34 -21.26
CA GLU A 94 -11.25 -25.25 -22.18
C GLU A 94 -12.74 -24.94 -22.33
N ALA A 95 -13.43 -24.61 -21.23
CA ALA A 95 -14.83 -24.22 -21.25
C ALA A 95 -15.05 -22.87 -21.97
N TYR A 96 -14.16 -21.90 -21.73
CA TYR A 96 -14.19 -20.60 -22.41
C TYR A 96 -13.88 -20.73 -23.90
N ALA A 97 -12.88 -21.54 -24.27
CA ALA A 97 -12.56 -21.83 -25.67
C ALA A 97 -13.70 -22.54 -26.40
N GLU A 98 -14.42 -23.43 -25.71
CA GLU A 98 -15.60 -24.12 -26.26
C GLU A 98 -16.77 -23.15 -26.51
N LYS A 99 -17.02 -22.24 -25.56
CA LYS A 99 -18.02 -21.17 -25.71
C LYS A 99 -17.74 -20.31 -26.95
N LEU A 100 -16.49 -19.90 -27.15
CA LEU A 100 -16.05 -19.13 -28.32
C LEU A 100 -16.07 -19.96 -29.62
N ALA A 101 -15.72 -21.24 -29.57
CA ALA A 101 -15.76 -22.12 -30.74
C ALA A 101 -17.20 -22.26 -31.28
N ILE A 102 -18.18 -22.39 -30.38
CA ILE A 102 -19.60 -22.49 -30.74
C ILE A 102 -20.11 -21.18 -31.36
N SER A 103 -19.69 -20.02 -30.85
CA SER A 103 -20.16 -18.73 -31.37
C SER A 103 -19.48 -18.29 -32.66
N THR A 104 -18.22 -18.69 -32.89
CA THR A 104 -17.42 -18.23 -34.04
C THR A 104 -17.26 -19.25 -35.16
N GLY A 105 -17.48 -20.54 -34.88
CA GLY A 105 -17.20 -21.63 -35.81
C GLY A 105 -15.71 -21.94 -35.99
N ILE A 106 -14.84 -21.31 -35.20
CA ILE A 106 -13.38 -21.57 -35.20
C ILE A 106 -13.08 -22.82 -34.36
N ASN A 107 -12.01 -23.51 -34.73
CA ASN A 107 -11.57 -24.71 -34.03
C ASN A 107 -11.15 -24.41 -32.57
N LYS A 108 -11.66 -25.24 -31.64
CA LYS A 108 -11.42 -25.11 -30.19
C LYS A 108 -9.93 -25.12 -29.83
N SER A 109 -9.10 -25.91 -30.52
CA SER A 109 -7.67 -25.99 -30.23
C SER A 109 -6.94 -24.67 -30.48
N ASP A 110 -7.34 -23.94 -31.52
CA ASP A 110 -6.67 -22.71 -31.93
C ASP A 110 -7.01 -21.58 -30.95
N ILE A 111 -8.28 -21.52 -30.53
CA ILE A 111 -8.72 -20.60 -29.47
C ILE A 111 -8.01 -20.92 -28.16
N MET A 112 -7.94 -22.20 -27.76
CA MET A 112 -7.31 -22.63 -26.51
C MET A 112 -5.85 -22.19 -26.42
N ASN A 113 -5.08 -22.36 -27.51
CA ASN A 113 -3.69 -21.90 -27.55
C ASN A 113 -3.59 -20.39 -27.37
N ASN A 114 -4.49 -19.63 -27.99
CA ASN A 114 -4.49 -18.17 -27.89
C ASN A 114 -4.98 -17.67 -26.53
N VAL A 115 -5.90 -18.36 -25.86
CA VAL A 115 -6.37 -18.00 -24.50
C VAL A 115 -5.21 -17.91 -23.51
N THR A 116 -4.16 -18.70 -23.69
CA THR A 116 -2.96 -18.64 -22.85
C THR A 116 -2.22 -17.30 -22.95
N LEU A 117 -2.37 -16.56 -24.06
CA LEU A 117 -1.76 -15.25 -24.25
C LEU A 117 -2.32 -14.21 -23.27
N LEU A 118 -3.55 -14.37 -22.78
CA LEU A 118 -4.12 -13.55 -21.72
C LEU A 118 -3.32 -13.65 -20.41
N GLY A 119 -2.57 -14.74 -20.22
CA GLY A 119 -1.67 -14.92 -19.08
C GLY A 119 -0.57 -13.87 -19.03
N HIS A 120 -0.09 -13.40 -20.19
CA HIS A 120 0.96 -12.39 -20.28
C HIS A 120 0.55 -11.03 -19.70
N LEU A 121 -0.76 -10.77 -19.55
CA LEU A 121 -1.25 -9.57 -18.88
C LEU A 121 -0.91 -9.55 -17.38
N TYR A 122 -0.68 -10.70 -16.73
CA TYR A 122 -0.34 -10.78 -15.30
C TYR A 122 1.12 -10.40 -15.00
N ASP A 123 2.06 -10.80 -15.85
CA ASP A 123 3.50 -10.61 -15.61
C ASP A 123 4.17 -9.66 -16.61
N PHE A 124 3.39 -9.13 -17.55
CA PHE A 124 3.82 -8.27 -18.64
C PHE A 124 4.97 -8.88 -19.46
N SER A 125 5.04 -10.21 -19.54
CA SER A 125 6.00 -10.90 -20.38
C SER A 125 5.56 -10.87 -21.86
N LEU A 126 6.52 -11.09 -22.76
CA LEU A 126 6.26 -11.11 -24.20
C LEU A 126 6.41 -12.55 -24.72
N PRO A 127 5.48 -13.04 -25.57
CA PRO A 127 5.65 -14.30 -26.27
C PRO A 127 6.74 -14.20 -27.34
N ALA A 128 7.14 -15.34 -27.89
CA ALA A 128 8.14 -15.40 -28.96
C ALA A 128 7.67 -14.72 -30.26
N ASP A 129 6.37 -14.82 -30.57
CA ASP A 129 5.76 -14.18 -31.73
C ASP A 129 4.78 -13.09 -31.29
N LEU A 130 5.20 -11.83 -31.46
CA LEU A 130 4.41 -10.65 -31.10
C LEU A 130 3.17 -10.47 -31.99
N GLY A 131 3.18 -10.98 -33.23
CA GLY A 131 2.04 -10.86 -34.14
C GLY A 131 0.80 -11.59 -33.60
N THR A 132 1.00 -12.67 -32.85
CA THR A 132 -0.10 -13.42 -32.21
C THR A 132 -0.89 -12.58 -31.21
N LEU A 133 -0.25 -11.61 -30.54
CA LEU A 133 -0.92 -10.74 -29.57
C LEU A 133 -1.94 -9.83 -30.26
N GLU A 134 -1.54 -9.17 -31.34
CA GLU A 134 -2.42 -8.28 -32.11
C GLU A 134 -3.55 -9.06 -32.76
N HIS A 135 -3.24 -10.19 -33.42
CA HIS A 135 -4.26 -11.04 -34.05
C HIS A 135 -5.30 -11.55 -33.05
N PHE A 136 -4.86 -11.94 -31.85
CA PHE A 136 -5.79 -12.42 -30.85
C PHE A 136 -6.59 -11.29 -30.19
N GLN A 137 -5.99 -10.11 -29.98
CA GLN A 137 -6.72 -8.95 -29.48
C GLN A 137 -7.86 -8.56 -30.43
N VAL A 138 -7.58 -8.46 -31.73
CA VAL A 138 -8.60 -8.16 -32.75
C VAL A 138 -9.71 -9.23 -32.76
N PHE A 139 -9.34 -10.49 -32.59
CA PHE A 139 -10.31 -11.58 -32.48
C PHE A 139 -11.25 -11.40 -31.28
N LEU A 140 -10.70 -11.06 -30.10
CA LEU A 140 -11.47 -10.84 -28.88
C LEU A 140 -12.42 -9.63 -29.00
N GLU A 141 -12.00 -8.58 -29.69
CA GLU A 141 -12.83 -7.39 -29.95
C GLU A 141 -13.92 -7.65 -30.99
N THR A 142 -13.65 -8.52 -31.97
CA THR A 142 -14.62 -8.89 -33.01
C THR A 142 -15.73 -9.79 -32.44
N TYR A 143 -15.37 -10.66 -31.50
CA TYR A 143 -16.28 -11.62 -30.88
C TYR A 143 -16.34 -11.42 -29.36
N PRO A 144 -16.86 -10.28 -28.88
CA PRO A 144 -16.92 -10.01 -27.47
C PRO A 144 -17.87 -10.99 -26.78
N ASP A 145 -17.48 -11.44 -25.60
CA ASP A 145 -18.22 -12.42 -24.80
C ASP A 145 -19.58 -11.90 -24.26
N ASN A 146 -19.91 -10.63 -24.57
CA ASN A 146 -21.14 -9.96 -24.17
C ASN A 146 -22.14 -9.89 -25.35
N ILE A 147 -23.24 -10.63 -25.22
CA ILE A 147 -24.37 -10.73 -26.19
C ILE A 147 -25.01 -9.35 -26.51
N GLN A 148 -24.75 -8.31 -25.71
CA GLN A 148 -25.32 -6.97 -25.86
C GLN A 148 -24.37 -5.93 -26.49
N GLY A 149 -23.41 -6.35 -27.33
CA GLY A 149 -22.63 -5.43 -28.18
C GLY A 149 -21.69 -4.49 -27.43
N GLY A 150 -20.98 -5.02 -26.42
CA GLY A 150 -19.95 -4.28 -25.68
C GLY A 150 -18.52 -4.68 -26.08
N SER A 151 -17.55 -3.83 -25.75
CA SER A 151 -16.11 -4.14 -25.88
C SER A 151 -15.70 -5.35 -25.02
N PHE A 152 -14.58 -5.99 -25.36
CA PHE A 152 -13.99 -7.09 -24.60
C PHE A 152 -13.64 -6.64 -23.16
N ASP A 153 -14.16 -7.35 -22.16
CA ASP A 153 -13.90 -7.08 -20.75
C ASP A 153 -12.84 -8.05 -20.21
N THR A 154 -11.59 -7.57 -20.19
CA THR A 154 -10.44 -8.36 -19.73
C THR A 154 -10.59 -8.81 -18.29
N GLN A 155 -11.11 -7.96 -17.39
CA GLN A 155 -11.27 -8.32 -15.97
C GLN A 155 -12.27 -9.46 -15.81
N LYS A 156 -13.40 -9.38 -16.51
CA LYS A 156 -14.44 -10.41 -16.47
C LYS A 156 -13.91 -11.75 -16.97
N VAL A 157 -13.25 -11.76 -18.13
CA VAL A 157 -12.71 -12.99 -18.73
C VAL A 157 -11.59 -13.57 -17.87
N LEU A 158 -10.66 -12.75 -17.39
CA LEU A 158 -9.61 -13.22 -16.49
C LEU A 158 -10.19 -13.76 -15.17
N LYS A 159 -11.27 -13.18 -14.63
CA LYS A 159 -11.98 -13.70 -13.44
C LYS A 159 -12.60 -15.07 -13.72
N GLU A 160 -13.17 -15.27 -14.91
CA GLU A 160 -13.76 -16.55 -15.33
C GLU A 160 -12.69 -17.65 -15.54
N LEU A 161 -11.48 -17.27 -15.98
CA LEU A 161 -10.36 -18.18 -16.19
C LEU A 161 -9.65 -18.59 -14.89
N THR A 162 -9.76 -17.80 -13.82
CA THR A 162 -9.13 -18.07 -12.53
C THR A 162 -9.97 -19.01 -11.66
N THR A 163 -9.29 -19.82 -10.82
CA THR A 163 -9.95 -20.68 -9.83
C THR A 163 -10.52 -19.85 -8.67
N PRO A 164 -11.82 -19.97 -8.33
CA PRO A 164 -12.46 -19.20 -7.27
C PRO A 164 -12.05 -19.71 -5.89
N CYS A 165 -12.29 -18.88 -4.89
CA CYS A 165 -11.82 -19.15 -3.53
C CYS A 165 -12.48 -20.33 -2.85
N HIS A 166 -13.75 -20.61 -3.15
CA HIS A 166 -14.47 -21.75 -2.57
C HIS A 166 -13.96 -23.11 -3.07
N GLU A 167 -13.26 -23.14 -4.23
CA GLU A 167 -12.58 -24.34 -4.73
C GLU A 167 -11.12 -24.43 -4.26
N THR A 168 -10.52 -23.28 -3.91
CA THR A 168 -9.09 -23.18 -3.57
C THR A 168 -8.84 -23.32 -2.07
N LEU A 169 -9.76 -22.88 -1.21
CA LEU A 169 -9.57 -22.83 0.24
C LEU A 169 -10.58 -23.74 0.95
N THR A 170 -10.07 -24.55 1.88
CA THR A 170 -10.86 -25.46 2.72
C THR A 170 -10.37 -25.46 4.17
N ASP A 171 -11.13 -26.06 5.08
CA ASP A 171 -10.77 -26.22 6.50
C ASP A 171 -10.36 -24.90 7.18
N CYS A 172 -11.14 -23.84 6.95
CA CYS A 172 -10.85 -22.52 7.52
C CYS A 172 -11.19 -22.45 9.02
N VAL A 173 -10.23 -22.01 9.81
CA VAL A 173 -10.35 -21.80 11.26
C VAL A 173 -9.84 -20.41 11.59
N LEU A 174 -10.66 -19.59 12.23
CA LEU A 174 -10.31 -18.26 12.71
C LEU A 174 -10.55 -18.20 14.21
N HIS A 175 -9.51 -17.83 14.97
CA HIS A 175 -9.55 -17.74 16.44
C HIS A 175 -10.04 -19.03 17.13
N GLY A 176 -9.70 -20.18 16.55
CA GLY A 176 -10.11 -21.50 17.05
C GLY A 176 -11.53 -21.93 16.68
N ALA A 177 -12.32 -21.08 16.02
CA ALA A 177 -13.65 -21.42 15.52
C ALA A 177 -13.59 -21.84 14.05
N PHE A 178 -14.37 -22.87 13.67
CA PHE A 178 -14.52 -23.28 12.28
C PHE A 178 -15.42 -22.32 11.51
N TRP A 179 -15.02 -21.97 10.30
CA TRP A 179 -15.76 -21.09 9.39
C TRP A 179 -15.85 -21.71 8.00
N ASN A 180 -16.90 -21.36 7.27
CA ASN A 180 -16.87 -21.56 5.83
C ASN A 180 -15.83 -20.60 5.23
N CYS A 181 -14.92 -21.12 4.40
CA CYS A 181 -13.90 -20.28 3.76
C CYS A 181 -14.50 -19.17 2.91
N SER A 182 -15.68 -19.37 2.32
CA SER A 182 -16.40 -18.34 1.56
C SER A 182 -16.96 -17.20 2.42
N ASP A 183 -17.10 -17.38 3.73
CA ASP A 183 -17.49 -16.31 4.65
C ASP A 183 -16.30 -15.44 5.08
N LEU A 184 -15.08 -15.99 5.00
CA LEU A 184 -13.83 -15.31 5.38
C LEU A 184 -13.10 -14.67 4.19
N PHE A 185 -13.03 -15.37 3.05
CA PHE A 185 -12.27 -14.97 1.87
C PHE A 185 -13.18 -14.63 0.70
N VAL A 186 -12.85 -13.55 0.01
CA VAL A 186 -13.50 -13.13 -1.25
C VAL A 186 -12.50 -13.12 -2.39
N THR A 187 -12.99 -13.41 -3.60
CA THR A 187 -12.17 -13.30 -4.81
C THR A 187 -12.10 -11.85 -5.23
N GLU A 188 -10.96 -11.21 -4.97
CA GLU A 188 -10.74 -9.80 -5.25
C GLU A 188 -9.51 -9.59 -6.13
N LEU A 189 -9.52 -8.47 -6.86
CA LEU A 189 -8.45 -8.10 -7.76
C LEU A 189 -7.33 -7.39 -6.98
N THR A 190 -6.14 -7.97 -7.04
CA THR A 190 -4.92 -7.49 -6.39
C THR A 190 -3.83 -7.19 -7.43
N MET A 191 -2.68 -6.68 -6.98
CA MET A 191 -1.52 -6.51 -7.86
C MET A 191 -1.08 -7.80 -8.57
N GLU A 192 -1.32 -8.97 -7.96
CA GLU A 192 -1.02 -10.30 -8.50
C GLU A 192 -2.15 -10.90 -9.35
N GLY A 193 -3.26 -10.17 -9.52
CA GLY A 193 -4.46 -10.68 -10.16
C GLY A 193 -5.58 -11.04 -9.19
N PHE A 194 -6.49 -11.92 -9.63
CA PHE A 194 -7.57 -12.42 -8.79
C PHE A 194 -7.03 -13.36 -7.71
N CYS A 195 -7.19 -12.96 -6.45
CA CYS A 195 -6.73 -13.71 -5.29
C CYS A 195 -7.83 -13.85 -4.25
N CYS A 196 -7.63 -14.76 -3.29
CA CYS A 196 -8.52 -14.93 -2.16
C CYS A 196 -8.08 -14.04 -1.03
N VAL A 197 -8.85 -12.98 -0.78
CA VAL A 197 -8.48 -11.90 0.14
C VAL A 197 -9.30 -12.01 1.42
N PHE A 198 -8.61 -12.06 2.55
CA PHE A 198 -9.14 -11.98 3.89
C PHE A 198 -8.80 -10.62 4.51
N ASN A 199 -9.76 -10.02 5.20
CA ASN A 199 -9.58 -8.85 6.06
C ASN A 199 -8.95 -7.61 5.39
N TYR A 200 -9.32 -7.35 4.15
CA TYR A 200 -8.93 -6.14 3.42
C TYR A 200 -10.10 -5.16 3.39
N ILE A 201 -9.91 -3.97 3.97
CA ILE A 201 -10.96 -2.95 4.16
C ILE A 201 -10.77 -1.71 3.27
N ALA A 202 -9.65 -1.57 2.56
CA ALA A 202 -9.36 -0.38 1.76
C ALA A 202 -10.28 -0.26 0.52
N GLN A 203 -10.64 -1.37 -0.12
CA GLN A 203 -11.51 -1.41 -1.30
C GLN A 203 -13.01 -1.33 -0.96
N ARG A 204 -13.45 -0.32 -0.19
CA ARG A 204 -14.86 -0.19 0.25
C ARG A 204 -15.90 -0.05 -0.87
N LYS A 205 -15.46 0.10 -2.12
CA LYS A 205 -16.31 0.36 -3.28
C LYS A 205 -16.77 -0.91 -4.01
N THR A 206 -16.19 -2.08 -3.78
CA THR A 206 -16.71 -3.35 -4.32
C THR A 206 -17.87 -3.86 -3.47
N ALA A 207 -18.94 -4.33 -4.13
CA ALA A 207 -20.17 -4.78 -3.47
C ALA A 207 -20.01 -6.11 -2.70
N GLU A 208 -18.86 -6.77 -2.82
CA GLU A 208 -18.59 -8.12 -2.30
C GLU A 208 -17.72 -8.10 -1.05
N PHE A 209 -18.16 -7.40 0.01
CA PHE A 209 -17.53 -7.58 1.32
C PHE A 209 -17.76 -9.02 1.83
N PRO A 210 -16.71 -9.69 2.35
CA PRO A 210 -16.87 -10.98 3.02
C PRO A 210 -17.78 -10.83 4.23
N ARG A 211 -18.52 -11.90 4.54
CA ARG A 211 -19.52 -11.89 5.61
C ARG A 211 -18.92 -11.52 6.96
N ILE A 212 -17.71 -11.98 7.27
CA ILE A 212 -17.02 -11.65 8.52
C ILE A 212 -16.81 -10.15 8.73
N LEU A 213 -16.50 -9.40 7.67
CA LEU A 213 -16.32 -7.94 7.77
C LEU A 213 -17.65 -7.22 7.94
N LYS A 214 -18.72 -7.72 7.30
CA LYS A 214 -20.08 -7.20 7.50
C LYS A 214 -20.57 -7.42 8.93
N GLU A 215 -20.27 -8.59 9.51
CA GLU A 215 -20.59 -8.90 10.91
C GLU A 215 -19.76 -8.08 11.91
N ASN A 216 -18.64 -7.50 11.46
CA ASN A 216 -17.76 -6.64 12.26
C ASN A 216 -17.92 -5.15 11.93
N ASP A 217 -19.13 -4.72 11.57
CA ASP A 217 -19.47 -3.32 11.26
C ASP A 217 -18.57 -2.68 10.17
N ASN A 218 -18.14 -3.48 9.18
CA ASN A 218 -17.21 -3.08 8.12
C ASN A 218 -15.84 -2.61 8.63
N ASN A 219 -15.45 -3.04 9.83
CA ASN A 219 -14.12 -2.81 10.40
C ASN A 219 -13.24 -4.04 10.22
N ALA A 220 -11.93 -3.81 10.25
CA ALA A 220 -10.97 -4.90 10.19
C ALA A 220 -11.13 -5.82 11.40
N VAL A 221 -11.06 -7.13 11.15
CA VAL A 221 -11.01 -8.17 12.18
C VAL A 221 -9.78 -7.91 13.04
N LYS A 222 -9.95 -7.88 14.36
CA LYS A 222 -8.85 -7.72 15.33
C LYS A 222 -8.15 -9.04 15.62
N ILE A 223 -6.91 -8.99 16.09
CA ILE A 223 -6.16 -10.18 16.50
C ILE A 223 -6.85 -10.81 17.72
N GLY A 224 -7.30 -12.05 17.58
CA GLY A 224 -7.95 -12.82 18.64
C GLY A 224 -7.04 -13.85 19.29
N ASN A 225 -7.65 -14.77 20.05
CA ASN A 225 -6.94 -15.93 20.59
C ASN A 225 -6.76 -16.98 19.48
N GLY A 226 -5.52 -17.33 19.16
CA GLY A 226 -5.18 -18.22 18.05
C GLY A 226 -4.81 -17.45 16.79
N GLY A 227 -4.93 -18.09 15.63
CA GLY A 227 -4.60 -17.49 14.33
C GLY A 227 -5.66 -17.78 13.28
N LEU A 228 -5.30 -17.50 12.03
CA LEU A 228 -6.03 -17.93 10.85
C LEU A 228 -5.34 -19.18 10.30
N ASN A 229 -6.06 -20.29 10.22
CA ASN A 229 -5.60 -21.53 9.61
C ASN A 229 -6.53 -21.87 8.44
N PHE A 230 -5.98 -22.37 7.35
CA PHE A 230 -6.74 -22.85 6.19
C PHE A 230 -5.87 -23.82 5.40
N LYS A 231 -6.51 -24.67 4.60
CA LYS A 231 -5.84 -25.54 3.63
C LYS A 231 -6.04 -25.01 2.23
N ILE A 232 -4.95 -24.98 1.47
CA ILE A 232 -4.94 -24.60 0.06
C ILE A 232 -5.01 -25.87 -0.77
N LEU A 233 -6.08 -26.02 -1.55
CA LEU A 233 -6.23 -27.08 -2.53
C LEU A 233 -5.50 -26.68 -3.81
N PHE A 234 -4.69 -27.60 -4.33
CA PHE A 234 -3.93 -27.39 -5.54
C PHE A 234 -4.16 -28.54 -6.52
N ASN A 235 -4.55 -28.21 -7.76
CA ASN A 235 -4.73 -29.18 -8.82
C ASN A 235 -3.68 -28.99 -9.92
N VAL A 236 -2.65 -29.82 -9.90
CA VAL A 236 -1.53 -29.79 -10.85
C VAL A 236 -2.00 -30.06 -12.29
N THR A 237 -3.05 -30.87 -12.48
CA THR A 237 -3.56 -31.19 -13.83
C THR A 237 -4.33 -30.04 -14.47
N ASP A 238 -4.73 -29.05 -13.68
CA ASP A 238 -5.55 -27.92 -14.10
C ASP A 238 -4.73 -26.65 -14.37
N MET A 239 -3.41 -26.76 -14.52
CA MET A 239 -2.54 -25.61 -14.76
C MET A 239 -2.37 -25.34 -16.26
N THR A 240 -2.41 -24.06 -16.64
CA THR A 240 -2.19 -23.63 -18.04
C THR A 240 -1.17 -22.50 -18.14
N TYR A 241 -1.23 -21.52 -17.23
CA TYR A 241 -0.30 -20.39 -17.23
C TYR A 241 0.18 -20.12 -15.81
N THR A 242 1.48 -20.28 -15.57
CA THR A 242 2.12 -20.01 -14.27
C THR A 242 3.08 -18.84 -14.39
N THR A 243 3.03 -17.92 -13.43
CA THR A 243 3.93 -16.75 -13.41
C THR A 243 5.34 -17.09 -12.90
N MET A 244 5.52 -18.29 -12.33
CA MET A 244 6.79 -18.79 -11.81
C MET A 244 6.99 -20.25 -12.21
N SER A 245 8.24 -20.72 -12.15
CA SER A 245 8.62 -22.11 -12.39
C SER A 245 8.38 -23.05 -11.20
N THR A 246 7.78 -22.55 -10.12
CA THR A 246 7.45 -23.29 -8.90
C THR A 246 5.95 -23.55 -8.79
N LEU A 247 5.60 -24.60 -8.04
CA LEU A 247 4.21 -24.99 -7.80
C LEU A 247 3.79 -24.61 -6.38
N GLY A 248 2.67 -23.90 -6.27
CA GLY A 248 2.18 -23.46 -4.97
C GLY A 248 1.32 -22.21 -5.07
N SER A 249 1.21 -21.50 -3.95
CA SER A 249 0.51 -20.23 -3.84
C SER A 249 1.39 -19.21 -3.16
N LYS A 250 1.24 -17.95 -3.57
CA LYS A 250 1.85 -16.81 -2.91
C LYS A 250 0.88 -16.29 -1.85
N ILE A 251 1.37 -16.13 -0.63
CA ILE A 251 0.66 -15.51 0.49
C ILE A 251 1.17 -14.08 0.61
N LEU A 252 0.25 -13.12 0.47
CA LEU A 252 0.50 -11.70 0.56
C LEU A 252 -0.04 -11.18 1.89
N ILE A 253 0.79 -10.50 2.67
CA ILE A 253 0.44 -9.96 3.98
C ILE A 253 0.66 -8.46 3.95
N SER A 254 -0.43 -7.71 4.15
CA SER A 254 -0.45 -6.25 4.08
C SER A 254 -1.29 -5.68 5.21
N LEU A 255 -1.21 -4.36 5.44
CA LEU A 255 -2.15 -3.70 6.33
C LEU A 255 -3.56 -3.80 5.75
N SER A 256 -4.55 -4.05 6.60
CA SER A 256 -5.95 -4.17 6.16
C SER A 256 -6.49 -2.89 5.50
N THR A 257 -5.89 -1.74 5.79
CA THR A 257 -6.30 -0.42 5.25
C THR A 257 -5.59 0.03 3.99
N ASP A 258 -4.55 -0.69 3.55
CA ASP A 258 -3.64 -0.19 2.52
C ASP A 258 -3.67 -1.13 1.31
N TYR A 259 -3.53 -0.58 0.10
CA TYR A 259 -3.44 -1.41 -1.09
C TYR A 259 -2.21 -2.32 -1.02
N PRO A 260 -2.36 -3.65 -1.24
CA PRO A 260 -1.24 -4.57 -1.19
C PRO A 260 -0.33 -4.37 -2.41
N ASP A 261 0.72 -3.56 -2.26
CA ASP A 261 1.76 -3.33 -3.27
C ASP A 261 3.17 -3.62 -2.76
N LYS A 262 3.94 -4.35 -3.57
CA LYS A 262 5.33 -4.73 -3.30
C LYS A 262 6.31 -3.56 -3.31
N ALA A 263 6.13 -2.57 -4.19
CA ALA A 263 7.07 -1.47 -4.37
C ALA A 263 7.09 -0.54 -3.15
N SER A 264 6.00 -0.46 -2.40
CA SER A 264 5.94 0.31 -1.16
C SER A 264 6.72 -0.29 0.02
N GLY A 265 7.09 -1.59 -0.04
CA GLY A 265 7.62 -2.32 1.12
C GLY A 265 6.58 -2.61 2.22
N GLY A 266 5.32 -2.17 2.05
CA GLY A 266 4.21 -2.44 2.98
C GLY A 266 3.57 -3.82 2.81
N LEU A 267 4.12 -4.65 1.91
CA LEU A 267 3.65 -5.98 1.61
C LEU A 267 4.76 -7.00 1.83
N SER A 268 4.49 -8.02 2.64
CA SER A 268 5.33 -9.23 2.75
C SER A 268 4.75 -10.34 1.89
N GLU A 269 5.60 -11.04 1.15
CA GLU A 269 5.22 -12.19 0.32
C GLU A 269 5.92 -13.46 0.80
N GLU A 270 5.16 -14.55 0.88
CA GLU A 270 5.70 -15.88 1.17
C GLU A 270 5.18 -16.90 0.16
N ILE A 271 6.04 -17.77 -0.32
CA ILE A 271 5.66 -18.82 -1.27
C ILE A 271 5.43 -20.11 -0.49
N VAL A 272 4.21 -20.63 -0.55
CA VAL A 272 3.83 -21.90 0.07
C VAL A 272 3.70 -22.96 -1.03
N ASN A 273 4.62 -23.93 -0.98
CA ASN A 273 4.62 -25.06 -1.89
C ASN A 273 3.52 -26.08 -1.54
N ILE A 274 3.30 -27.03 -2.44
CA ILE A 274 2.33 -28.13 -2.22
C ILE A 274 2.89 -29.12 -1.19
N GLY A 275 2.01 -29.68 -0.35
CA GLY A 275 2.36 -30.79 0.55
C GLY A 275 3.15 -30.39 1.79
N VAL A 276 3.25 -29.09 2.07
CA VAL A 276 3.88 -28.56 3.29
C VAL A 276 2.87 -27.85 4.17
N GLU A 277 3.12 -27.87 5.47
CA GLU A 277 2.45 -27.01 6.44
C GLU A 277 3.37 -25.82 6.73
N SER A 278 2.88 -24.60 6.53
CA SER A 278 3.65 -23.37 6.71
C SER A 278 3.09 -22.56 7.87
N PHE A 279 3.96 -22.17 8.80
CA PHE A 279 3.63 -21.32 9.94
C PHE A 279 4.21 -19.94 9.73
N ILE A 280 3.35 -18.97 9.43
CA ILE A 280 3.77 -17.59 9.22
C ILE A 280 3.55 -16.80 10.51
N ARG A 281 4.65 -16.39 11.13
CA ARG A 281 4.63 -15.46 12.26
C ARG A 281 4.84 -14.04 11.73
N TYR A 282 3.99 -13.12 12.17
CA TYR A 282 4.17 -11.68 11.95
C TYR A 282 4.25 -10.97 13.31
N ASP A 283 5.08 -9.93 13.36
CA ASP A 283 5.18 -9.04 14.52
C ASP A 283 4.61 -7.67 14.11
N ALA A 284 3.85 -7.05 15.01
CA ALA A 284 3.19 -5.77 14.73
C ALA A 284 3.86 -4.63 15.49
N VAL A 285 4.19 -3.56 14.78
CA VAL A 285 4.68 -2.30 15.35
C VAL A 285 3.69 -1.22 14.96
N THR A 286 3.20 -0.49 15.95
CA THR A 286 2.31 0.66 15.72
C THR A 286 3.02 1.94 16.13
N THR A 287 2.82 2.98 15.33
CA THR A 287 3.38 4.31 15.57
C THR A 287 2.21 5.28 15.64
N THR A 288 2.07 5.92 16.78
CA THR A 288 1.07 6.96 17.03
C THR A 288 1.75 8.32 17.02
N THR A 289 1.04 9.34 16.56
CA THR A 289 1.53 10.72 16.51
C THR A 289 0.64 11.59 17.35
N THR A 290 1.21 12.49 18.16
CA THR A 290 0.43 13.43 18.96
C THR A 290 -0.22 14.49 18.06
N PRO A 291 -1.42 15.00 18.41
CA PRO A 291 -2.16 15.92 17.55
C PRO A 291 -1.43 17.24 17.30
N GLU A 292 -0.53 17.67 18.18
CA GLU A 292 0.24 18.91 18.06
C GLU A 292 1.19 18.90 16.86
N VAL A 293 1.67 17.72 16.46
CA VAL A 293 2.57 17.57 15.29
C VAL A 293 1.89 18.06 14.01
N LYS A 294 0.56 17.95 13.91
CA LYS A 294 -0.21 18.42 12.75
C LYS A 294 -0.13 19.94 12.54
N ASN A 295 0.19 20.70 13.58
CA ASN A 295 0.37 22.16 13.48
C ASN A 295 1.64 22.57 12.71
N TYR A 296 2.60 21.65 12.55
CA TYR A 296 3.81 21.91 11.77
C TYR A 296 3.57 21.61 10.28
N PRO A 297 4.13 22.41 9.37
CA PRO A 297 4.01 22.17 7.94
C PRO A 297 4.72 20.86 7.55
N ILE A 298 4.22 20.20 6.49
CA ILE A 298 4.66 18.87 6.04
C ILE A 298 6.18 18.83 5.81
N GLU A 299 6.76 19.90 5.23
CA GLU A 299 8.19 19.94 4.92
C GLU A 299 9.08 19.88 6.17
N LYS A 300 8.58 20.37 7.31
CA LYS A 300 9.33 20.38 8.57
C LYS A 300 9.19 19.08 9.35
N ARG A 301 7.97 18.53 9.43
CA ARG A 301 7.71 17.28 10.18
C ARG A 301 7.98 16.01 9.37
N LYS A 302 8.15 16.13 8.05
CA LYS A 302 8.52 15.04 7.12
C LYS A 302 7.60 13.80 7.19
N CYS A 303 6.36 13.99 7.63
CA CYS A 303 5.33 12.96 7.67
C CYS A 303 4.01 13.57 7.17
N ILE A 304 3.08 12.73 6.74
CA ILE A 304 1.77 13.13 6.19
C ILE A 304 0.70 12.37 6.97
N PHE A 305 -0.34 13.06 7.43
CA PHE A 305 -1.50 12.43 8.07
C PHE A 305 -2.47 11.89 7.01
N ARG A 306 -3.25 10.86 7.39
CA ARG A 306 -4.16 10.15 6.49
C ARG A 306 -5.18 11.07 5.78
N ASP A 307 -5.56 12.18 6.40
CA ASP A 307 -6.59 13.10 5.91
C ASP A 307 -6.04 14.29 5.12
N GLU A 308 -4.71 14.45 5.01
CA GLU A 308 -4.09 15.62 4.38
C GLU A 308 -3.92 15.47 2.87
N VAL A 309 -3.74 14.23 2.40
CA VAL A 309 -3.57 13.89 0.99
C VAL A 309 -4.59 12.82 0.63
N GLN A 310 -5.15 12.95 -0.56
CA GLN A 310 -6.02 11.93 -1.14
C GLN A 310 -5.27 11.22 -2.27
N THR A 311 -5.37 9.91 -2.29
CA THR A 311 -4.91 9.04 -3.37
C THR A 311 -6.12 8.53 -4.16
N ILE A 312 -5.89 7.88 -5.29
CA ILE A 312 -6.97 7.20 -6.03
C ILE A 312 -7.66 6.11 -5.20
N PHE A 313 -6.99 5.58 -4.17
CA PHE A 313 -7.49 4.57 -3.25
C PHE A 313 -8.25 5.16 -2.04
N GLY A 314 -8.21 6.48 -1.86
CA GLY A 314 -8.88 7.20 -0.77
C GLY A 314 -7.90 7.99 0.10
N ASN A 315 -8.02 7.85 1.42
CA ASN A 315 -7.14 8.54 2.36
C ASN A 315 -5.67 8.08 2.21
N TYR A 316 -4.74 8.95 2.55
CA TYR A 316 -3.31 8.70 2.40
C TYR A 316 -2.84 7.50 3.22
N SER A 317 -2.15 6.58 2.53
CA SER A 317 -1.13 5.70 3.10
C SER A 317 0.11 5.81 2.23
N PHE A 318 1.27 5.45 2.77
CA PHE A 318 2.51 5.43 1.99
C PHE A 318 2.39 4.48 0.79
N SER A 319 1.82 3.30 1.02
CA SER A 319 1.60 2.29 -0.02
C SER A 319 0.68 2.77 -1.14
N ASP A 320 -0.45 3.39 -0.79
CA ASP A 320 -1.40 3.92 -1.78
C ASP A 320 -0.79 5.07 -2.59
N CYS A 321 0.07 5.90 -1.98
CA CYS A 321 0.76 6.99 -2.66
C CYS A 321 1.77 6.47 -3.70
N ILE A 322 2.57 5.46 -3.33
CA ILE A 322 3.52 4.82 -4.25
C ILE A 322 2.77 4.15 -5.41
N MET A 323 1.67 3.46 -5.10
CA MET A 323 0.83 2.80 -6.10
C MET A 323 0.15 3.81 -7.04
N ASP A 324 -0.37 4.92 -6.53
CA ASP A 324 -0.94 6.01 -7.31
C ASP A 324 0.09 6.63 -8.27
N CYS A 325 1.30 6.91 -7.77
CA CYS A 325 2.42 7.38 -8.59
C CYS A 325 2.77 6.40 -9.72
N LYS A 326 2.79 5.10 -9.39
CA LYS A 326 3.05 4.02 -10.34
C LYS A 326 2.00 3.95 -11.44
N ILE A 327 0.71 3.97 -11.09
CA ILE A 327 -0.36 3.92 -12.09
C ILE A 327 -0.34 5.17 -12.98
N LYS A 328 -0.19 6.36 -12.39
CA LYS A 328 -0.05 7.61 -13.16
C LYS A 328 1.13 7.59 -14.12
N SER A 329 2.25 6.98 -13.72
CA SER A 329 3.41 6.80 -14.59
C SER A 329 3.10 5.87 -15.77
N VAL A 330 2.37 4.77 -15.55
CA VAL A 330 1.93 3.87 -16.63
C VAL A 330 0.99 4.58 -17.60
N ILE A 331 0.02 5.34 -17.09
CA ILE A 331 -0.89 6.14 -17.92
C ILE A 331 -0.10 7.15 -18.76
N ALA A 332 0.88 7.84 -18.17
CA ALA A 332 1.68 8.84 -18.88
C ALA A 332 2.57 8.23 -19.99
N LEU A 333 3.03 6.99 -19.82
CA LEU A 333 3.96 6.34 -20.74
C LEU A 333 3.26 5.46 -21.79
N CYS A 334 2.26 4.69 -21.38
CA CYS A 334 1.56 3.70 -22.21
C CYS A 334 0.11 4.07 -22.54
N GLN A 335 -0.41 5.20 -22.02
CA GLN A 335 -1.75 5.71 -22.32
C GLN A 335 -2.92 4.78 -21.98
N CYS A 336 -2.68 3.74 -21.17
CA CYS A 336 -3.66 2.76 -20.74
C CYS A 336 -3.48 2.42 -19.26
N VAL A 337 -4.49 1.81 -18.65
CA VAL A 337 -4.47 1.33 -17.26
C VAL A 337 -4.44 -0.20 -17.23
N PRO A 338 -3.44 -0.84 -16.59
CA PRO A 338 -3.39 -2.28 -16.48
C PRO A 338 -4.64 -2.87 -15.81
N PHE A 339 -5.07 -4.05 -16.24
CA PHE A 339 -6.35 -4.64 -15.83
C PHE A 339 -6.48 -4.76 -14.29
N ASN A 340 -5.39 -5.06 -13.58
CA ASN A 340 -5.34 -5.24 -12.14
C ASN A 340 -5.55 -3.94 -11.33
N TYR A 341 -5.45 -2.77 -11.96
CA TYR A 341 -5.68 -1.47 -11.32
C TYR A 341 -6.90 -0.74 -11.85
N PHE A 342 -7.52 -1.25 -12.92
CA PHE A 342 -8.60 -0.57 -13.63
C PHE A 342 -9.86 -0.38 -12.78
N SER A 343 -10.15 -1.27 -11.83
CA SER A 343 -11.33 -1.18 -10.93
C SER A 343 -11.24 -0.08 -9.87
N VAL A 344 -10.06 0.53 -9.70
CA VAL A 344 -9.82 1.60 -8.72
C VAL A 344 -10.39 2.94 -9.23
N PHE A 345 -10.40 3.13 -10.55
CA PHE A 345 -10.84 4.36 -11.18
C PHE A 345 -12.37 4.50 -11.15
N PRO A 346 -12.89 5.69 -10.85
CA PRO A 346 -14.32 5.95 -10.95
C PRO A 346 -14.77 5.87 -12.42
N ARG A 347 -15.97 5.35 -12.67
CA ARG A 347 -16.55 5.25 -14.03
C ARG A 347 -16.68 6.58 -14.79
N SER A 348 -16.50 7.71 -14.10
CA SER A 348 -16.51 9.06 -14.68
C SER A 348 -15.22 9.43 -15.39
N GLU A 349 -14.10 8.74 -15.11
CA GLU A 349 -12.82 8.98 -15.75
C GLU A 349 -12.67 8.08 -16.98
N LEU A 350 -12.43 8.69 -18.15
CA LEU A 350 -12.23 8.00 -19.42
C LEU A 350 -10.76 7.58 -19.53
N TYR A 351 -10.42 6.46 -18.89
CA TYR A 351 -9.19 5.74 -19.14
C TYR A 351 -9.49 4.43 -19.86
N ASP A 352 -8.68 4.10 -20.86
CA ASP A 352 -8.75 2.81 -21.54
C ASP A 352 -7.96 1.76 -20.76
N GLN A 353 -8.47 0.54 -20.74
CA GLN A 353 -7.78 -0.60 -20.13
C GLN A 353 -6.69 -1.10 -21.08
N CYS A 354 -5.51 -1.40 -20.54
CA CYS A 354 -4.44 -2.00 -21.33
C CYS A 354 -4.85 -3.39 -21.83
N THR A 355 -4.54 -3.65 -23.09
CA THR A 355 -4.85 -4.90 -23.78
C THR A 355 -3.57 -5.66 -24.15
N LEU A 356 -3.69 -6.75 -24.92
CA LEU A 356 -2.53 -7.52 -25.37
C LEU A 356 -1.58 -6.71 -26.26
N THR A 357 -2.08 -5.71 -26.99
CA THR A 357 -1.24 -4.86 -27.85
C THR A 357 -0.32 -3.95 -27.05
N ASP A 358 -0.71 -3.59 -25.82
CA ASP A 358 0.03 -2.68 -24.95
C ASP A 358 1.18 -3.38 -24.20
N LEU A 359 1.23 -4.72 -24.23
CA LEU A 359 2.26 -5.52 -23.54
C LEU A 359 3.68 -5.11 -23.91
N VAL A 360 3.93 -4.67 -25.15
CA VAL A 360 5.25 -4.20 -25.58
C VAL A 360 5.67 -2.95 -24.79
N CYS A 361 4.74 -2.02 -24.55
CA CYS A 361 4.98 -0.82 -23.74
C CYS A 361 5.13 -1.17 -22.25
N LEU A 362 4.23 -2.02 -21.74
CA LEU A 362 4.26 -2.44 -20.34
C LEU A 362 5.58 -3.18 -20.03
N ASN A 363 6.02 -4.11 -20.87
CA ASN A 363 7.28 -4.83 -20.68
C ASN A 363 8.50 -3.91 -20.68
N SER A 364 8.52 -2.86 -21.52
CA SER A 364 9.67 -1.94 -21.63
C SER A 364 9.79 -0.95 -20.46
N HIS A 365 8.65 -0.52 -19.90
CA HIS A 365 8.62 0.54 -18.88
C HIS A 365 8.32 0.05 -17.46
N ILE A 366 7.63 -1.08 -17.30
CA ILE A 366 7.14 -1.55 -15.99
C ILE A 366 8.04 -2.65 -15.42
N ARG A 367 8.37 -3.65 -16.25
CA ARG A 367 9.06 -4.87 -15.78
C ARG A 367 10.48 -4.64 -15.26
N LEU A 368 11.19 -3.62 -15.79
CA LEU A 368 12.59 -3.34 -15.46
C LEU A 368 12.80 -2.11 -14.56
N LYS A 369 11.91 -1.11 -14.59
CA LYS A 369 12.17 0.21 -13.96
C LYS A 369 11.47 0.42 -12.63
N MET A 370 10.47 -0.37 -12.26
CA MET A 370 9.75 -0.17 -10.99
C MET A 370 10.31 -0.94 -9.79
N SER A 371 11.32 -1.79 -9.97
CA SER A 371 12.13 -2.33 -8.87
C SER A 371 13.23 -1.36 -8.41
N ILE A 372 13.40 -0.21 -9.10
CA ILE A 372 14.53 0.73 -8.90
C ILE A 372 14.10 2.00 -8.12
N LEU A 373 12.81 2.16 -7.80
CA LEU A 373 12.30 3.34 -7.09
C LEU A 373 12.27 3.21 -5.56
N VAL A 374 13.00 2.26 -4.98
CA VAL A 374 13.21 2.13 -3.52
C VAL A 374 14.68 2.26 -3.20
#